data_AF-A0A6J5JPH3-F1
#
_entry.id   AF-A0A6J5JPH3-F1
#
_cell.length_a   1.000
_cell.length_b   1.000
_cell.length_c   1.000
_cell.angle_alpha   90.00
_cell.angle_beta   90.00
_cell.angle_gamma   90.00
#
_symmetry.space_group_name_H-M   'P 1'
#
loop_
_entity.id
_entity.type
_entity.pdbx_description
1 polymer ?
#
loop_
_entity_poly.entity_id
_entity_poly.type
_entity_poly.pdbx_seq_one_letter_code
_entity_poly.pdbx_strand_id
1 'polypeptide(L)'
;MGDAALVDAHILVDPKISVSEGHYIAETARARVLTDARVLDALIHVDPENDAARRPALALPPRGEIVARLEAALAQRGLHAAAINLHYLSTGLEIDVTLACDPHETDAALAGRLGADALKREFGARRISFTRTMPAQA
;
A
#
# COMPACT_ATOMS: atom_id res chain seq x y z
N MET A 1 -14.82 2.82 -41.52
CA MET A 1 -14.73 2.71 -40.05
C MET A 1 -13.49 1.92 -39.61
N GLY A 2 -12.35 2.04 -40.29
CA GLY A 2 -11.12 1.29 -39.97
C GLY A 2 -10.01 2.13 -39.34
N ASP A 3 -10.22 3.44 -39.20
CA ASP A 3 -9.16 4.42 -38.91
C ASP A 3 -9.16 4.87 -37.45
N ALA A 4 -9.93 4.17 -36.61
CA ALA A 4 -10.19 4.54 -35.23
C ALA A 4 -9.67 3.46 -34.27
N ALA A 5 -9.02 3.88 -33.18
CA ALA A 5 -8.30 3.04 -32.24
C ALA A 5 -8.98 3.04 -30.87
N LEU A 6 -8.97 1.87 -30.22
CA LEU A 6 -9.17 1.75 -28.79
C LEU A 6 -7.80 1.54 -28.16
N VAL A 7 -7.51 2.29 -27.10
CA VAL A 7 -6.24 2.21 -26.38
C VAL A 7 -6.46 1.49 -25.07
N ASP A 8 -5.61 0.51 -24.80
CA ASP A 8 -5.46 -0.12 -23.49
C ASP A 8 -4.00 0.04 -23.07
N ALA A 9 -3.77 0.77 -21.98
CA ALA A 9 -2.43 1.13 -21.54
C ALA A 9 -2.26 0.95 -20.04
N HIS A 10 -1.10 0.45 -19.66
CA HIS A 10 -0.69 0.26 -18.28
C HIS A 10 0.42 1.26 -17.92
N ILE A 11 0.24 1.97 -16.81
CA ILE A 11 1.22 2.91 -16.28
C ILE A 11 1.75 2.33 -14.97
N LEU A 12 3.05 2.08 -14.93
CA LEU A 12 3.73 1.67 -13.70
C LEU A 12 4.04 2.89 -12.85
N VAL A 13 3.64 2.84 -11.58
CA VAL A 13 3.87 3.88 -10.60
C VAL A 13 4.58 3.33 -9.37
N ASP A 14 5.02 4.21 -8.47
CA ASP A 14 5.47 3.77 -7.16
C ASP A 14 4.30 3.09 -6.41
N PRO A 15 4.48 1.87 -5.85
CA PRO A 15 3.40 1.14 -5.18
C PRO A 15 2.76 1.86 -3.98
N LYS A 16 3.42 2.89 -3.45
CA LYS A 16 3.03 3.60 -2.22
C LYS A 16 2.39 4.96 -2.49
N ILE A 17 2.14 5.33 -3.75
CA ILE A 17 1.31 6.50 -4.05
C ILE A 17 -0.11 6.31 -3.52
N SER A 18 -0.81 7.43 -3.28
CA SER A 18 -2.21 7.35 -2.87
C SER A 18 -3.11 6.86 -4.01
N VAL A 19 -4.24 6.23 -3.66
CA VAL A 19 -5.24 5.81 -4.64
C VAL A 19 -5.77 7.01 -5.45
N SER A 20 -5.98 8.15 -4.78
CA SER A 20 -6.43 9.39 -5.44
C SER A 20 -5.40 9.95 -6.42
N GLU A 21 -4.11 9.83 -6.11
CA GLU A 21 -3.03 10.24 -7.02
C GLU A 21 -2.95 9.31 -8.23
N GLY A 22 -3.07 7.99 -8.02
CA GLY A 22 -3.19 7.02 -9.09
C GLY A 22 -4.37 7.31 -10.03
N HIS A 23 -5.54 7.65 -9.47
CA HIS A 23 -6.70 8.07 -10.26
C HIS A 23 -6.42 9.35 -11.07
N TYR A 24 -5.79 10.35 -10.45
CA TYR A 24 -5.40 11.59 -11.15
C TYR A 24 -4.43 11.32 -12.32
N ILE A 25 -3.46 10.42 -12.13
CA ILE A 25 -2.53 10.00 -13.18
C ILE A 25 -3.28 9.33 -14.35
N ALA A 26 -4.18 8.39 -14.05
CA ALA A 26 -4.97 7.68 -15.06
C ALA A 26 -5.83 8.64 -15.89
N GLU A 27 -6.57 9.54 -15.23
CA GLU A 27 -7.42 10.53 -15.89
C GLU A 27 -6.61 11.51 -16.74
N THR A 28 -5.45 11.95 -16.22
CA THR A 28 -4.55 12.84 -16.96
C THR A 28 -4.00 12.16 -18.21
N ALA A 29 -3.60 10.89 -18.12
CA ALA A 29 -3.12 10.12 -19.26
C ALA A 29 -4.23 9.89 -20.29
N ARG A 30 -5.42 9.49 -19.84
CA ARG A 30 -6.60 9.30 -20.68
C ARG A 30 -6.95 10.57 -21.45
N ALA A 31 -7.03 11.71 -20.77
CA ALA A 31 -7.32 13.00 -21.39
C ALA A 31 -6.31 13.37 -22.47
N ARG A 32 -5.02 13.07 -22.27
CA ARG A 32 -3.96 13.31 -23.27
C ARG A 32 -4.10 12.40 -24.49
N VAL A 33 -4.40 11.12 -24.30
CA VAL A 33 -4.56 10.15 -25.39
C VAL A 33 -5.77 10.52 -26.27
N LEU A 34 -6.87 10.97 -25.65
CA LEU A 34 -8.08 11.39 -26.36
C LEU A 34 -7.94 12.69 -27.15
N THR A 35 -6.79 13.36 -27.10
CA THR A 35 -6.51 14.51 -27.98
C THR A 35 -6.25 14.08 -29.44
N ASP A 36 -5.90 12.81 -29.67
CA ASP A 36 -5.79 12.25 -31.02
C ASP A 36 -7.18 11.84 -31.52
N ALA A 37 -7.65 12.50 -32.59
CA ALA A 37 -8.97 12.28 -33.17
C ALA A 37 -9.20 10.85 -33.72
N ARG A 38 -8.14 10.06 -33.85
CA ARG A 38 -8.24 8.64 -34.21
C ARG A 38 -8.56 7.76 -33.01
N VAL A 39 -8.41 8.22 -31.78
CA VAL A 39 -8.71 7.41 -30.59
C VAL A 39 -10.18 7.57 -30.21
N LEU A 40 -10.90 6.45 -30.17
CA LEU A 40 -12.30 6.40 -29.74
C LEU A 40 -12.42 6.40 -28.21
N ASP A 41 -11.57 5.62 -27.56
CA ASP A 41 -11.52 5.54 -26.10
C ASP A 41 -10.14 5.05 -25.65
N ALA A 42 -9.82 5.31 -24.38
CA ALA A 42 -8.61 4.84 -23.73
C ALA A 42 -8.93 4.32 -22.33
N LEU A 43 -8.62 3.04 -22.11
CA LEU A 43 -8.58 2.41 -20.80
C LEU A 43 -7.14 2.53 -20.26
N ILE A 44 -7.01 3.18 -19.10
CA ILE A 44 -5.71 3.40 -18.46
C ILE A 44 -5.69 2.67 -17.13
N HIS A 45 -4.83 1.66 -17.04
CA HIS A 45 -4.50 0.96 -15.81
C HIS A 45 -3.31 1.66 -15.12
N VAL A 46 -3.38 1.80 -13.81
CA VAL A 46 -2.28 2.29 -12.98
C VAL A 46 -1.90 1.18 -12.03
N ASP A 47 -0.73 0.59 -12.27
CA ASP A 47 -0.31 -0.63 -11.62
C ASP A 47 0.93 -0.38 -10.75
N PRO A 48 0.98 -0.98 -9.55
CA PRO A 48 2.16 -0.91 -8.69
C PRO A 48 3.31 -1.80 -9.20
N GLU A 49 3.01 -2.78 -10.04
CA GLU A 49 3.97 -3.76 -10.55
C GLU A 49 3.62 -4.15 -11.98
N ASN A 50 4.60 -4.66 -12.72
CA ASN A 50 4.34 -5.17 -14.06
C ASN A 50 3.61 -6.51 -14.00
N ASP A 51 2.32 -6.50 -14.36
CA ASP A 51 1.44 -7.67 -14.34
C ASP A 51 1.95 -8.83 -15.20
N ALA A 52 2.63 -8.56 -16.33
CA ALA A 52 3.20 -9.61 -17.19
C ALA A 52 4.34 -10.39 -16.50
N ALA A 53 5.02 -9.78 -15.53
CA ALA A 53 6.09 -10.39 -14.76
C ALA A 53 5.64 -10.84 -13.36
N ARG A 54 4.41 -10.53 -12.97
CA ARG A 54 3.92 -10.70 -11.60
C ARG A 54 3.48 -12.14 -11.33
N ARG A 55 3.90 -12.67 -10.18
CA ARG A 55 3.29 -13.88 -9.61
C ARG A 55 2.03 -13.48 -8.84
N PRO A 56 0.91 -14.21 -8.98
CA PRO A 56 -0.31 -13.88 -8.26
C PRO A 56 -0.07 -13.83 -6.75
N ALA A 57 -0.41 -12.72 -6.11
CA ALA A 57 -0.39 -12.58 -4.66
C ALA A 57 -1.53 -13.34 -3.94
N LEU A 58 -2.28 -14.19 -4.66
CA LEU A 58 -3.46 -14.91 -4.18
C LEU A 58 -3.17 -15.88 -3.00
N ALA A 59 -1.90 -16.19 -2.74
CA ALA A 59 -1.48 -16.99 -1.60
C ALA A 59 -1.31 -16.18 -0.30
N LEU A 60 -1.44 -14.85 -0.33
CA LEU A 60 -1.33 -14.00 0.85
C LEU A 60 -2.66 -13.94 1.62
N PRO A 61 -2.62 -13.89 2.97
CA PRO A 61 -3.84 -13.81 3.77
C PRO A 61 -4.65 -12.53 3.48
N PRO A 62 -5.98 -12.55 3.64
CA PRO A 62 -6.80 -11.36 3.44
C PRO A 62 -6.55 -10.30 4.53
N ARG A 63 -6.84 -9.04 4.19
CA ARG A 63 -6.64 -7.88 5.10
C ARG A 63 -7.24 -8.11 6.49
N GLY A 64 -8.46 -8.64 6.56
CA GLY A 64 -9.16 -8.82 7.84
C GLY A 64 -8.40 -9.72 8.81
N GLU A 65 -7.79 -10.81 8.30
CA GLU A 65 -7.00 -11.72 9.11
C GLU A 65 -5.69 -11.06 9.58
N ILE A 66 -4.98 -10.38 8.66
CA ILE A 66 -3.72 -9.70 8.97
C ILE A 66 -3.93 -8.62 10.02
N VAL A 67 -4.95 -7.77 9.83
CA VAL A 67 -5.26 -6.66 10.74
C VAL A 67 -5.64 -7.19 12.11
N ALA A 68 -6.55 -8.16 12.22
CA ALA A 68 -6.97 -8.70 13.50
C ALA A 68 -5.80 -9.32 14.29
N ARG A 69 -4.94 -10.09 13.60
CA ARG A 69 -3.74 -10.67 14.20
C ARG A 69 -2.74 -9.61 14.64
N LEU A 70 -2.53 -8.58 13.82
CA LEU A 70 -1.61 -7.48 14.11
C LEU A 70 -2.08 -6.64 15.30
N GLU A 71 -3.35 -6.30 15.35
CA GLU A 71 -3.95 -5.59 16.47
C GLU A 71 -3.86 -6.41 17.77
N ALA A 72 -4.13 -7.71 17.71
CA ALA A 72 -3.98 -8.59 18.87
C ALA A 72 -2.52 -8.65 19.36
N ALA A 73 -1.56 -8.76 18.43
CA ALA A 73 -0.13 -8.77 18.76
C ALA A 73 0.34 -7.44 19.36
N LEU A 74 -0.15 -6.31 18.84
CA LEU A 74 0.14 -4.98 19.40
C LEU A 74 -0.51 -4.81 20.78
N ALA A 75 -1.75 -5.25 20.97
CA ALA A 75 -2.46 -5.15 22.24
C ALA A 75 -1.78 -5.95 23.36
N GLN A 76 -1.24 -7.15 23.08
CA GLN A 76 -0.43 -7.92 24.03
C GLN A 76 0.82 -7.17 24.48
N ARG A 77 1.33 -6.29 23.62
CA ARG A 77 2.47 -5.43 23.89
C ARG A 77 2.05 -4.08 24.46
N GLY A 78 0.76 -3.84 24.71
CA GLY A 78 0.18 -2.59 25.19
C GLY A 78 0.30 -1.43 24.20
N LEU A 79 0.28 -1.73 22.90
CA LEU A 79 0.36 -0.77 21.81
C LEU A 79 -0.94 -0.80 20.99
N HIS A 80 -1.27 0.34 20.36
CA HIS A 80 -2.42 0.47 19.48
C HIS A 80 -2.00 1.05 18.14
N ALA A 81 -2.48 0.46 17.05
CA ALA A 81 -2.31 1.02 15.71
C ALA A 81 -3.36 2.11 15.46
N ALA A 82 -2.89 3.30 15.06
CA ALA A 82 -3.72 4.37 14.55
C ALA A 82 -4.08 4.15 13.06
N ALA A 83 -3.16 3.55 12.29
CA ALA A 83 -3.41 3.19 10.89
C ALA A 83 -2.58 1.96 10.48
N ILE A 84 -3.14 1.14 9.59
CA ILE A 84 -2.48 -0.05 9.04
C ILE A 84 -2.66 -0.05 7.51
N ASN A 85 -1.55 0.12 6.80
CA ASN A 85 -1.46 0.03 5.34
C ASN A 85 -0.79 -1.29 4.96
N LEU A 86 -1.43 -2.03 4.06
CA LEU A 86 -0.96 -3.33 3.58
C LEU A 86 -0.65 -3.22 2.09
N HIS A 87 0.52 -3.70 1.70
CA HIS A 87 0.97 -3.70 0.32
C HIS A 87 1.19 -5.15 -0.13
N TYR A 88 0.38 -5.61 -1.07
CA TYR A 88 0.44 -6.96 -1.61
C TYR A 88 1.28 -6.96 -2.88
N LEU A 89 2.59 -7.10 -2.73
CA LEU A 89 3.54 -7.06 -3.84
C LEU A 89 3.97 -8.47 -4.25
N SER A 90 4.47 -8.62 -5.47
CA SER A 90 5.09 -9.85 -5.98
C SER A 90 6.26 -10.30 -5.12
N THR A 91 6.90 -9.33 -4.47
CA THR A 91 7.99 -9.50 -3.53
C THR A 91 7.55 -10.06 -2.18
N GLY A 92 6.26 -9.99 -1.85
CA GLY A 92 5.65 -10.44 -0.60
C GLY A 92 4.74 -9.37 0.02
N LEU A 93 4.20 -9.67 1.20
CA LEU A 93 3.42 -8.72 1.99
C LEU A 93 4.34 -7.69 2.65
N GLU A 94 4.11 -6.41 2.39
CA GLU A 94 4.66 -5.32 3.20
C GLU A 94 3.56 -4.69 4.06
N ILE A 95 3.91 -4.31 5.29
CA ILE A 95 2.99 -3.75 6.26
C ILE A 95 3.59 -2.44 6.77
N ASP A 96 2.86 -1.33 6.64
CA ASP A 96 3.21 -0.06 7.26
C ASP A 96 2.20 0.24 8.37
N VAL A 97 2.69 0.32 9.60
CA VAL A 97 1.88 0.51 10.81
C VAL A 97 2.18 1.87 11.40
N THR A 98 1.15 2.70 11.54
CA THR A 98 1.23 3.93 12.32
C THR A 98 0.70 3.65 13.71
N LEU A 99 1.53 3.84 14.73
CA LEU A 99 1.18 3.67 16.13
C LEU A 99 0.58 4.95 16.70
N ALA A 100 -0.40 4.80 17.58
CA ALA A 100 -0.95 5.91 18.34
C ALA A 100 0.13 6.51 19.26
N CYS A 101 0.22 7.84 19.29
CA CYS A 101 1.15 8.53 20.18
C CYS A 101 0.71 8.42 21.64
N ASP A 102 1.54 7.82 22.49
CA ASP A 102 1.51 8.05 23.93
C ASP A 102 2.52 9.16 24.29
N PRO A 103 2.09 10.32 24.84
CA PRO A 103 2.97 11.43 25.20
C PRO A 103 4.07 11.06 26.20
N HIS A 104 3.89 9.98 26.97
CA HIS A 104 4.83 9.54 27.99
C HIS A 104 5.80 8.46 27.50
N GLU A 105 5.64 7.98 26.26
CA GLU A 105 6.45 6.89 25.72
C GLU A 105 7.64 7.42 24.89
N THR A 106 8.85 7.01 25.30
CA THR A 106 10.09 7.29 24.56
C THR A 106 10.30 6.27 23.43
N ASP A 107 10.88 6.71 22.32
CA ASP A 107 11.12 5.86 21.15
C ASP A 107 11.99 4.62 21.47
N ALA A 108 12.91 4.75 22.43
CA ALA A 108 13.75 3.63 22.87
C ALA A 108 12.95 2.55 23.63
N ALA A 109 11.99 2.95 24.47
CA ALA A 109 11.12 2.01 25.18
C ALA A 109 10.15 1.30 24.20
N LEU A 110 9.66 2.05 23.22
CA LEU A 110 8.79 1.54 22.17
C LEU A 110 9.50 0.53 21.26
N ALA A 111 10.74 0.81 20.84
CA ALA A 111 11.56 -0.09 20.03
C ALA A 111 11.80 -1.45 20.73
N GLY A 112 11.98 -1.43 22.06
CA GLY A 112 12.12 -2.64 22.86
C GLY A 112 10.86 -3.51 22.90
N ARG A 113 9.66 -2.90 22.90
CA ARG A 113 8.36 -3.60 22.93
C ARG A 113 7.93 -4.11 21.55
N LEU A 114 8.25 -3.37 20.49
CA LEU A 114 7.83 -3.66 19.12
C LEU A 114 8.38 -4.98 18.58
N GLY A 115 9.64 -5.31 18.88
CA GLY A 115 10.26 -6.55 18.42
C GLY A 115 10.02 -6.79 16.92
N ALA A 116 10.38 -5.80 16.08
CA ALA A 116 10.02 -5.77 14.65
C ALA A 116 10.40 -7.06 13.90
N ASP A 117 11.52 -7.70 14.25
CA ASP A 117 11.94 -8.97 13.66
C ASP A 117 11.09 -10.17 14.07
N ALA A 118 10.47 -10.13 15.26
CA ALA A 118 9.53 -11.14 15.70
C ALA A 118 8.21 -11.01 14.94
N LEU A 119 7.66 -9.79 14.83
CA LEU A 119 6.46 -9.53 14.04
C LEU A 119 6.68 -9.87 12.56
N LYS A 120 7.83 -9.48 11.98
CA LYS A 120 8.16 -9.81 10.59
C LYS A 120 8.07 -11.32 10.32
N ARG A 121 8.62 -12.16 11.22
CA ARG A 121 8.56 -13.63 11.11
C ARG A 121 7.17 -14.18 11.35
N GLU A 122 6.44 -13.64 12.33
CA GLU A 122 5.09 -14.06 12.70
C GLU A 122 4.06 -13.83 11.58
N PHE A 123 4.18 -12.71 10.86
CA PHE A 123 3.27 -12.33 9.78
C PHE A 123 3.74 -12.80 8.40
N GLY A 124 4.93 -13.42 8.29
CA GLY A 124 5.53 -13.78 7.01
C GLY A 124 5.75 -12.56 6.09
N ALA A 125 5.81 -11.36 6.67
CA ALA A 125 5.93 -10.12 5.92
C ALA A 125 7.36 -9.95 5.43
N ARG A 126 7.52 -9.47 4.19
CA ARG A 126 8.84 -9.11 3.67
C ARG A 126 9.42 -7.90 4.41
N ARG A 127 8.54 -6.97 4.76
CA ARG A 127 8.87 -5.74 5.45
C ARG A 127 7.71 -5.33 6.37
N ILE A 128 8.04 -4.93 7.59
CA ILE A 128 7.12 -4.22 8.47
C ILE A 128 7.80 -2.92 8.88
N SER A 129 7.15 -1.79 8.64
CA SER A 129 7.61 -0.49 9.08
C SER A 129 6.67 0.08 10.14
N PHE A 130 7.25 0.83 11.08
CA PHE A 130 6.51 1.46 12.17
C PHE A 130 6.77 2.96 12.14
N THR A 131 5.71 3.74 12.15
CA THR A 131 5.73 5.18 12.33
C THR A 131 4.87 5.55 13.54
N ARG A 132 5.08 6.71 14.15
CA ARG A 132 4.19 7.26 15.18
C ARG A 132 3.40 8.40 14.60
N THR A 133 2.16 8.59 15.06
CA THR A 133 1.50 9.88 14.87
C THR A 133 2.29 10.94 15.63
N MET A 134 2.60 12.06 14.98
CA MET A 134 3.08 13.23 15.73
C MET A 134 1.89 13.84 16.46
N PRO A 135 2.03 14.26 17.74
CA PRO A 135 1.01 15.07 18.36
C PRO A 135 0.87 16.36 17.53
N ALA A 136 -0.35 16.67 17.10
CA ALA A 136 -0.63 17.94 16.45
C ALA A 136 -0.24 19.05 17.44
N GLN A 137 0.77 19.85 17.10
CA GLN A 137 1.04 21.09 17.82
C GLN A 137 -0.16 22.00 17.59
N ALA A 138 -0.90 22.27 18.67
CA ALA A 138 -1.95 23.29 18.72
C ALA A 138 -1.33 24.69 18.79
#